data_AF-A0A2H0VWJ5-F1
#
_entry.id   AF-A0A2H0VWJ5-F1
#
_cell.length_a   1.000
_cell.length_b   1.000
_cell.length_c   1.000
_cell.angle_alpha   90.00
_cell.angle_beta   90.00
_cell.angle_gamma   90.00
#
_symmetry.space_group_name_H-M   'P 1'
#
loop_
_entity.id
_entity.type
_entity.pdbx_description
1 polymer ?
#
loop_
_entity_poly.entity_id
_entity_poly.type
_entity_poly.pdbx_seq_one_letter_code
_entity_poly.pdbx_strand_id
1 'polypeptide(L)'
;MRIKLFQNWRTLLSVIILAIFVNWQVIDAATDEYDSIYDRDHYGSIYDAIIAYHKDVNDVFNDAIETFVSEEEPNTEYDPDCPDDNVSTYCVSSRVVPLYIDFLEALDDHSQYALDEGDSTSTISDVTDIASNRLTMIDLERSNAFNILDFSLAAYNEFQIMYPIHNEYEKLIKDFTTYNKELGGWRTQIAEWPSDFIDVSTTECK
;
A
#
# COMPACT_ATOMS: atom_id res chain seq x y z
N MET A 1 -34.35 6.00 -59.28
CA MET A 1 -32.99 5.57 -58.87
C MET A 1 -33.15 4.35 -57.96
N ARG A 2 -32.99 3.13 -58.50
CA ARG A 2 -33.08 1.89 -57.72
C ARG A 2 -31.68 1.53 -57.26
N ILE A 3 -31.40 1.68 -55.97
CA ILE A 3 -30.12 1.28 -55.39
C ILE A 3 -30.05 -0.25 -55.47
N LYS A 4 -29.12 -0.78 -56.28
CA LYS A 4 -28.86 -2.23 -56.41
C LYS A 4 -28.12 -2.72 -55.16
N LEU A 5 -28.80 -2.82 -54.03
CA LEU A 5 -28.17 -3.16 -52.74
C LEU A 5 -28.03 -4.68 -52.49
N PHE A 6 -28.52 -5.56 -53.37
CA PHE A 6 -28.64 -6.99 -53.06
C PHE A 6 -28.09 -7.95 -54.11
N GLN A 7 -27.04 -7.58 -54.86
CA GLN A 7 -26.49 -8.48 -55.88
C GLN A 7 -25.45 -9.48 -55.32
N ASN A 8 -24.82 -9.17 -54.17
CA ASN A 8 -23.82 -10.03 -53.55
C ASN A 8 -24.16 -10.35 -52.08
N TRP A 9 -25.29 -11.04 -51.86
CA TRP A 9 -25.69 -11.46 -50.51
C TRP A 9 -24.59 -12.27 -49.80
N ARG A 10 -23.78 -13.02 -50.56
CA ARG A 10 -22.62 -13.78 -50.06
C ARG A 10 -21.53 -12.91 -49.43
N THR A 11 -21.24 -11.73 -50.00
CA THR A 11 -20.22 -10.83 -49.44
C THR A 11 -20.74 -10.08 -48.21
N LEU A 12 -22.04 -9.78 -48.18
CA LEU A 12 -22.67 -9.19 -47.00
C LEU A 12 -22.66 -10.19 -45.83
N LEU A 13 -22.95 -11.45 -46.11
CA LEU A 13 -22.96 -12.52 -45.11
C LEU A 13 -21.55 -12.84 -44.60
N SER A 14 -20.53 -12.80 -45.46
CA SER A 14 -19.13 -12.97 -45.00
C SER A 14 -18.67 -11.81 -44.12
N VAL A 15 -19.09 -10.57 -44.40
CA VAL A 15 -18.79 -9.42 -43.55
C VAL A 15 -19.51 -9.50 -42.21
N ILE A 16 -20.77 -9.96 -42.19
CA ILE A 16 -21.52 -10.17 -40.96
C ILE A 16 -20.90 -11.29 -40.12
N ILE A 17 -20.52 -12.42 -40.73
CA ILE A 17 -19.84 -13.52 -40.02
C ILE A 17 -18.48 -13.06 -39.47
N LEU A 18 -17.71 -12.30 -40.24
CA LEU A 18 -16.43 -11.75 -39.77
C LEU A 18 -16.64 -10.78 -38.60
N ALA A 19 -17.66 -9.91 -38.68
CA ALA A 19 -18.01 -8.99 -37.60
C ALA A 19 -18.49 -9.74 -36.35
N ILE A 20 -19.26 -10.82 -36.49
CA ILE A 20 -19.67 -11.68 -35.37
C ILE A 20 -18.45 -12.38 -34.77
N PHE A 21 -17.55 -12.92 -35.60
CA PHE A 21 -16.36 -13.63 -35.12
C PHE A 21 -15.37 -12.68 -34.41
N VAL A 22 -15.16 -11.48 -34.94
CA VAL A 22 -14.33 -10.45 -34.30
C VAL A 22 -14.97 -9.96 -33.01
N ASN A 23 -16.28 -9.69 -32.98
CA ASN A 23 -16.96 -9.34 -31.74
C ASN A 23 -16.97 -10.49 -30.73
N TRP A 24 -17.10 -11.74 -31.18
CA TRP A 24 -17.04 -12.91 -30.31
C TRP A 24 -15.66 -13.07 -29.69
N GLN A 25 -14.57 -12.92 -30.46
CA GLN A 25 -13.22 -12.96 -29.88
C GLN A 25 -12.92 -11.77 -28.95
N VAL A 26 -13.50 -10.59 -29.21
CA VAL A 26 -13.39 -9.43 -28.29
C VAL A 26 -14.20 -9.65 -27.01
N ILE A 27 -15.36 -10.29 -27.11
CA ILE A 27 -16.17 -10.67 -25.93
C ILE A 27 -15.46 -11.79 -25.16
N ASP A 28 -14.96 -12.83 -25.83
CA ASP A 28 -14.27 -13.98 -25.23
C ASP A 28 -12.99 -13.54 -24.50
N ALA A 29 -12.19 -12.65 -25.11
CA ALA A 29 -11.02 -12.04 -24.47
C ALA A 29 -11.38 -11.03 -23.37
N ALA A 30 -12.64 -10.59 -23.28
CA ALA A 30 -13.16 -9.78 -22.17
C ALA A 30 -13.89 -10.65 -21.12
N THR A 31 -14.03 -11.95 -21.36
CA THR A 31 -14.66 -12.93 -20.46
C THR A 31 -13.71 -14.06 -20.07
N ASP A 32 -12.40 -13.89 -20.24
CA ASP A 32 -11.47 -14.68 -19.42
C ASP A 32 -11.79 -14.27 -17.98
N GLU A 33 -12.52 -15.15 -17.31
CA GLU A 33 -13.01 -15.04 -15.94
C GLU A 33 -11.77 -14.95 -15.05
N TYR A 34 -11.31 -13.71 -14.84
CA TYR A 34 -10.27 -13.41 -13.87
C TYR A 34 -10.93 -13.56 -12.50
N ASP A 35 -10.69 -14.71 -11.90
CA ASP A 35 -11.18 -15.09 -10.57
C ASP A 35 -10.40 -14.26 -9.54
N SER A 36 -10.96 -13.09 -9.22
CA SER A 36 -10.37 -12.19 -8.24
C SER A 36 -10.53 -12.78 -6.85
N ILE A 37 -9.47 -12.75 -6.03
CA ILE A 37 -9.59 -13.27 -4.66
C ILE A 37 -10.51 -12.41 -3.79
N TYR A 38 -10.90 -11.23 -4.25
CA TYR A 38 -11.82 -10.32 -3.58
C TYR A 38 -13.20 -10.23 -4.22
N ASP A 39 -13.50 -11.08 -5.21
CA ASP A 39 -14.78 -11.04 -5.91
C ASP A 39 -15.99 -11.36 -5.01
N ARG A 40 -17.19 -11.23 -5.58
CA ARG A 40 -18.42 -11.47 -4.85
C ARG A 40 -18.62 -12.94 -4.45
N ASP A 41 -18.05 -13.88 -5.21
CA ASP A 41 -18.16 -15.32 -4.94
C ASP A 41 -17.31 -15.72 -3.72
N HIS A 42 -16.17 -15.05 -3.51
CA HIS A 42 -15.33 -15.17 -2.32
C HIS A 42 -15.86 -14.34 -1.15
N TYR A 43 -16.29 -13.11 -1.43
CA TYR A 43 -16.81 -12.16 -0.44
C TYR A 43 -18.22 -11.70 -0.83
N GLY A 44 -19.25 -12.39 -0.32
CA GLY A 44 -20.65 -12.06 -0.64
C GLY A 44 -21.08 -10.62 -0.36
N SER A 45 -20.31 -9.86 0.44
CA SER A 45 -20.44 -8.41 0.60
C SER A 45 -19.20 -7.66 0.14
N ILE A 46 -19.43 -6.57 -0.60
CA ILE A 46 -18.38 -5.63 -0.99
C ILE A 46 -17.64 -5.05 0.22
N TYR A 47 -18.31 -4.87 1.36
CA TYR A 47 -17.65 -4.35 2.56
C TYR A 47 -16.59 -5.31 3.10
N ASP A 48 -16.87 -6.61 3.04
CA ASP A 48 -15.93 -7.64 3.48
C ASP A 48 -14.74 -7.74 2.50
N ALA A 49 -14.99 -7.61 1.19
CA ALA A 49 -13.94 -7.52 0.17
C ALA A 49 -13.01 -6.32 0.41
N ILE A 50 -13.55 -5.14 0.73
CA ILE A 50 -12.79 -3.94 1.07
C ILE A 50 -11.91 -4.19 2.30
N ILE A 51 -12.45 -4.78 3.35
CA ILE A 51 -11.69 -5.08 4.57
C ILE A 51 -10.55 -6.05 4.26
N ALA A 52 -10.83 -7.11 3.50
CA ALA A 52 -9.84 -8.11 3.14
C ALA A 52 -8.67 -7.48 2.37
N TYR A 53 -8.97 -6.68 1.33
CA TYR A 53 -7.95 -5.97 0.57
C TYR A 53 -7.07 -5.09 1.46
N HIS A 54 -7.66 -4.21 2.28
CA HIS A 54 -6.86 -3.33 3.14
C HIS A 54 -6.06 -4.10 4.18
N LYS A 55 -6.56 -5.24 4.65
CA LYS A 55 -5.81 -6.11 5.55
C LYS A 55 -4.60 -6.72 4.85
N ASP A 56 -4.77 -7.30 3.66
CA ASP A 56 -3.69 -7.97 2.94
C ASP A 56 -2.60 -6.96 2.53
N VAL A 57 -2.98 -5.75 2.12
CA VAL A 57 -2.04 -4.63 1.89
C VAL A 57 -1.28 -4.28 3.17
N ASN A 58 -1.97 -4.14 4.30
CA ASN A 58 -1.33 -3.83 5.57
C ASN A 58 -0.36 -4.93 6.00
N ASP A 59 -0.71 -6.20 5.79
CA ASP A 59 0.15 -7.33 6.11
C ASP A 59 1.47 -7.24 5.30
N VAL A 60 1.42 -6.91 4.00
CA VAL A 60 2.64 -6.69 3.19
C VAL A 60 3.50 -5.55 3.74
N PHE A 61 2.91 -4.42 4.12
CA PHE A 61 3.67 -3.30 4.68
C PHE A 61 4.25 -3.63 6.06
N ASN A 62 3.49 -4.30 6.93
CA ASN A 62 3.93 -4.67 8.27
C ASN A 62 5.11 -5.65 8.20
N ASP A 63 5.02 -6.68 7.34
CA ASP A 63 6.10 -7.65 7.14
C ASP A 63 7.37 -6.97 6.61
N ALA A 64 7.22 -6.02 5.68
CA ALA A 64 8.35 -5.26 5.16
C ALA A 64 8.99 -4.37 6.24
N ILE A 65 8.20 -3.72 7.09
CA ILE A 65 8.68 -2.92 8.22
C ILE A 65 9.40 -3.81 9.24
N GLU A 66 8.83 -4.96 9.61
CA GLU A 66 9.42 -5.89 10.56
C GLU A 66 10.77 -6.41 10.05
N THR A 67 10.84 -6.81 8.78
CA THR A 67 12.08 -7.24 8.13
C THR A 67 13.11 -6.10 8.13
N PHE A 68 12.71 -4.90 7.73
CA PHE A 68 13.60 -3.72 7.68
C PHE A 68 14.16 -3.35 9.06
N VAL A 69 13.37 -3.50 10.13
CA VAL A 69 13.76 -3.15 11.51
C VAL A 69 14.61 -4.23 12.17
N SER A 70 14.38 -5.50 11.83
CA SER A 70 15.02 -6.64 12.48
C SER A 70 16.38 -7.00 11.90
N GLU A 71 16.63 -6.69 10.64
CA GLU A 71 17.92 -6.91 9.98
C GLU A 71 18.92 -5.80 10.26
N GLU A 72 20.20 -6.15 10.45
CA GLU A 72 21.28 -5.17 10.68
C GLU A 72 21.57 -4.37 9.40
N GLU A 73 21.48 -5.02 8.24
CA GLU A 73 21.66 -4.43 6.91
C GLU A 73 20.52 -4.88 5.99
N PRO A 74 19.33 -4.27 6.10
CA PRO A 74 18.18 -4.67 5.30
C PRO A 74 18.42 -4.43 3.80
N ASN A 75 17.99 -5.37 2.97
CA ASN A 75 18.10 -5.24 1.52
C ASN A 75 17.11 -4.20 0.97
N THR A 76 17.62 -3.00 0.71
CA THR A 76 16.85 -1.86 0.19
C THR A 76 17.21 -1.49 -1.23
N GLU A 77 18.08 -2.26 -1.88
CA GLU A 77 18.51 -1.97 -3.24
C GLU A 77 17.40 -2.29 -4.24
N TYR A 78 17.38 -1.53 -5.34
CA TYR A 78 16.50 -1.82 -6.45
C TYR A 78 16.89 -3.18 -7.05
N ASP A 79 15.93 -4.10 -7.06
CA ASP A 79 16.06 -5.42 -7.67
C ASP A 79 14.80 -5.70 -8.50
N PRO A 80 14.90 -5.94 -9.82
CA PRO A 80 13.73 -6.26 -10.65
C PRO A 80 13.10 -7.62 -10.31
N ASP A 81 13.84 -8.55 -9.71
CA ASP A 81 13.35 -9.89 -9.39
C ASP A 81 12.62 -9.91 -8.03
N CYS A 82 12.79 -8.89 -7.21
CA CYS A 82 12.17 -8.71 -5.90
C CYS A 82 12.12 -9.98 -5.05
N PRO A 83 13.28 -10.48 -4.60
CA PRO A 83 13.32 -11.61 -3.68
C PRO A 83 12.60 -11.26 -2.37
N ASP A 84 12.12 -12.28 -1.65
CA ASP A 84 11.24 -12.13 -0.48
C ASP A 84 11.85 -11.26 0.64
N ASP A 85 13.18 -11.22 0.75
CA ASP A 85 13.94 -10.42 1.71
C ASP A 85 14.19 -8.97 1.25
N ASN A 86 13.88 -8.64 0.00
CA ASN A 86 14.04 -7.28 -0.52
C ASN A 86 12.89 -6.38 -0.05
N VAL A 87 13.24 -5.48 0.84
CA VAL A 87 12.33 -4.51 1.46
C VAL A 87 12.41 -3.14 0.80
N SER A 88 13.08 -2.98 -0.36
CA SER A 88 13.07 -1.72 -1.10
C SER A 88 11.64 -1.26 -1.39
N THR A 89 11.41 0.06 -1.41
CA THR A 89 10.08 0.62 -1.76
C THR A 89 9.59 0.07 -3.11
N TYR A 90 10.50 -0.16 -4.07
CA TYR A 90 10.17 -0.81 -5.33
C TYR A 90 9.58 -2.21 -5.13
N CYS A 91 10.25 -3.08 -4.36
CA CYS A 91 9.77 -4.44 -4.14
C CYS A 91 8.57 -4.56 -3.21
N VAL A 92 8.36 -3.60 -2.31
CA VAL A 92 7.08 -3.49 -1.60
C VAL A 92 5.96 -3.11 -2.57
N SER A 93 6.18 -2.12 -3.44
CA SER A 93 5.18 -1.73 -4.45
C SER A 93 4.86 -2.85 -5.44
N SER A 94 5.85 -3.64 -5.88
CA SER A 94 5.62 -4.75 -6.82
C SER A 94 4.76 -5.86 -6.22
N ARG A 95 4.80 -6.04 -4.89
CA ARG A 95 3.95 -6.97 -4.14
C ARG A 95 2.53 -6.46 -3.94
N VAL A 96 2.37 -5.16 -3.69
CA VAL A 96 1.04 -4.56 -3.40
C VAL A 96 0.25 -4.23 -4.66
N VAL A 97 0.91 -3.86 -5.77
CA VAL A 97 0.23 -3.48 -7.03
C VAL A 97 -0.69 -4.59 -7.57
N PRO A 98 -0.29 -5.88 -7.60
CA PRO A 98 -1.19 -6.96 -8.00
C PRO A 98 -2.45 -7.05 -7.13
N LEU A 99 -2.32 -6.89 -5.80
CA LEU A 99 -3.46 -6.89 -4.89
C LEU A 99 -4.42 -5.73 -5.17
N TYR A 100 -3.87 -4.56 -5.51
CA TYR A 100 -4.67 -3.40 -5.89
C TYR A 100 -5.39 -3.60 -7.22
N ILE A 101 -4.72 -4.13 -8.24
CA ILE A 101 -5.35 -4.43 -9.54
C ILE A 101 -6.48 -5.43 -9.37
N ASP A 102 -6.20 -6.52 -8.64
CA ASP A 102 -7.18 -7.55 -8.35
C ASP A 102 -8.40 -6.99 -7.60
N PHE A 103 -8.17 -6.16 -6.58
CA PHE A 103 -9.24 -5.47 -5.87
C PHE A 103 -10.06 -4.51 -6.76
N LEU A 104 -9.43 -3.83 -7.74
CA LEU A 104 -10.17 -2.99 -8.69
C LEU A 104 -11.12 -3.80 -9.56
N GLU A 105 -10.73 -5.01 -9.94
CA GLU A 105 -11.55 -5.93 -10.70
C GLU A 105 -12.71 -6.47 -9.85
N ALA A 106 -12.45 -6.83 -8.59
CA ALA A 106 -13.51 -7.16 -7.64
C ALA A 106 -14.52 -6.01 -7.42
N LEU A 107 -14.05 -4.76 -7.32
CA LEU A 107 -14.96 -3.60 -7.24
C LEU A 107 -15.84 -3.48 -8.49
N ASP A 108 -15.32 -3.82 -9.67
CA ASP A 108 -16.09 -3.84 -10.91
C ASP A 108 -17.12 -4.97 -10.90
N ASP A 109 -16.74 -6.20 -10.51
CA ASP A 109 -17.66 -7.33 -10.35
C ASP A 109 -18.80 -6.99 -9.37
N HIS A 110 -18.47 -6.51 -8.17
CA HIS A 110 -19.45 -6.07 -7.19
C HIS A 110 -20.36 -4.94 -7.69
N SER A 111 -19.93 -4.14 -8.66
CA SER A 111 -20.73 -3.06 -9.26
C SER A 111 -21.81 -3.57 -10.21
N GLN A 112 -21.65 -4.79 -10.74
CA GLN A 112 -22.62 -5.41 -11.66
C GLN A 112 -23.91 -5.84 -10.94
N TYR A 113 -23.87 -5.95 -9.61
CA TYR A 113 -24.97 -6.39 -8.78
C TYR A 113 -25.57 -5.23 -7.98
N ALA A 114 -26.91 -5.16 -7.99
CA ALA A 114 -27.64 -4.15 -7.22
C ALA A 114 -27.61 -4.39 -5.70
N LEU A 115 -27.35 -5.63 -5.27
CA LEU A 115 -27.45 -6.12 -3.90
C LEU A 115 -26.34 -7.14 -3.59
N ASP A 116 -25.91 -7.20 -2.33
CA ASP A 116 -25.02 -8.27 -1.84
C ASP A 116 -25.76 -9.61 -1.75
N GLU A 117 -25.02 -10.72 -1.67
CA GLU A 117 -25.62 -12.07 -1.61
C GLU A 117 -26.57 -12.26 -0.42
N GLY A 118 -26.34 -11.54 0.67
CA GLY A 118 -27.14 -11.59 1.90
C GLY A 118 -28.29 -10.59 1.99
N ASP A 119 -28.45 -9.69 1.02
CA ASP A 119 -29.42 -8.61 1.12
C ASP A 119 -30.84 -9.08 0.81
N SER A 120 -31.73 -9.01 1.80
CA SER A 120 -33.17 -9.20 1.62
C SER A 120 -33.89 -7.85 1.58
N THR A 121 -34.44 -7.47 0.41
CA THR A 121 -35.18 -6.20 0.23
C THR A 121 -36.68 -6.42 0.02
N SER A 122 -37.50 -5.51 0.55
CA SER A 122 -38.97 -5.63 0.50
C SER A 122 -39.65 -4.82 -0.61
N THR A 123 -39.00 -3.78 -1.15
CA THR A 123 -39.57 -2.93 -2.21
C THR A 123 -38.54 -2.52 -3.27
N ILE A 124 -39.02 -2.16 -4.47
CA ILE A 124 -38.18 -1.66 -5.58
C ILE A 124 -37.48 -0.32 -5.22
N SER A 125 -38.13 0.51 -4.39
CA SER A 125 -37.53 1.77 -3.92
C SER A 125 -36.28 1.49 -3.09
N ASP A 126 -36.36 0.50 -2.19
CA ASP A 126 -35.23 0.11 -1.33
C ASP A 126 -34.04 -0.36 -2.18
N VAL A 127 -34.29 -1.17 -3.21
CA VAL A 127 -33.24 -1.66 -4.13
C VAL A 127 -32.56 -0.51 -4.87
N THR A 128 -33.32 0.50 -5.29
CA THR A 128 -32.78 1.64 -6.05
C THR A 128 -31.86 2.49 -5.16
N ASP A 129 -32.28 2.77 -3.93
CA ASP A 129 -31.49 3.56 -2.99
C ASP A 129 -30.22 2.80 -2.55
N ILE A 130 -30.32 1.50 -2.29
CA ILE A 130 -29.19 0.64 -1.95
C ILE A 130 -28.18 0.59 -3.10
N ALA A 131 -28.64 0.33 -4.33
CA ALA A 131 -27.77 0.28 -5.50
C ALA A 131 -27.08 1.63 -5.76
N SER A 132 -27.79 2.75 -5.60
CA SER A 132 -27.19 4.09 -5.78
C SER A 132 -26.12 4.39 -4.73
N ASN A 133 -26.37 4.04 -3.46
CA ASN A 133 -25.38 4.24 -2.39
C ASN A 133 -24.16 3.33 -2.59
N ARG A 134 -24.37 2.09 -3.03
CA ARG A 134 -23.32 1.13 -3.34
C ARG A 134 -22.39 1.65 -4.44
N LEU A 135 -22.94 2.10 -5.57
CA LEU A 135 -22.14 2.65 -6.67
C LEU A 135 -21.32 3.88 -6.22
N THR A 136 -21.93 4.75 -5.41
CA THR A 136 -21.22 5.91 -4.83
C THR A 136 -20.06 5.46 -3.93
N MET A 137 -20.27 4.40 -3.14
CA MET A 137 -19.25 3.83 -2.27
C MET A 137 -18.12 3.19 -3.08
N ILE A 138 -18.42 2.42 -4.11
CA ILE A 138 -17.44 1.82 -5.03
C ILE A 138 -16.56 2.90 -5.68
N ASP A 139 -17.19 3.96 -6.20
CA ASP A 139 -16.46 5.05 -6.84
C ASP A 139 -15.54 5.79 -5.86
N LEU A 140 -16.03 6.02 -4.63
CA LEU A 140 -15.24 6.62 -3.57
C LEU A 140 -14.07 5.72 -3.16
N GLU A 141 -14.32 4.43 -3.02
CA GLU A 141 -13.32 3.45 -2.60
C GLU A 141 -12.22 3.30 -3.65
N ARG A 142 -12.57 3.24 -4.93
CA ARG A 142 -11.61 3.22 -6.05
C ARG A 142 -10.63 4.39 -5.98
N SER A 143 -11.12 5.60 -5.69
CA SER A 143 -10.24 6.76 -5.53
C SER A 143 -9.45 6.73 -4.23
N ASN A 144 -10.05 6.29 -3.13
CA ASN A 144 -9.41 6.27 -1.82
C ASN A 144 -8.30 5.22 -1.75
N ALA A 145 -8.56 4.00 -2.24
CA ALA A 145 -7.59 2.91 -2.26
C ALA A 145 -6.30 3.31 -3.00
N PHE A 146 -6.42 3.97 -4.16
CA PHE A 146 -5.27 4.50 -4.89
C PHE A 146 -4.48 5.52 -4.06
N ASN A 147 -5.17 6.52 -3.51
CA ASN A 147 -4.51 7.59 -2.75
C ASN A 147 -3.85 7.05 -1.47
N ILE A 148 -4.53 6.15 -0.76
CA ILE A 148 -4.00 5.52 0.46
C ILE A 148 -2.76 4.68 0.12
N LEU A 149 -2.78 3.93 -0.98
CA LEU A 149 -1.62 3.15 -1.43
C LEU A 149 -0.43 4.07 -1.75
N ASP A 150 -0.65 5.16 -2.50
CA ASP A 150 0.39 6.14 -2.84
C ASP A 150 0.97 6.79 -1.57
N PHE A 151 0.12 7.23 -0.64
CA PHE A 151 0.57 7.77 0.64
C PHE A 151 1.32 6.75 1.48
N SER A 152 0.90 5.49 1.48
CA SER A 152 1.54 4.43 2.26
C SER A 152 2.93 4.11 1.70
N LEU A 153 3.08 4.05 0.37
CA LEU A 153 4.39 3.89 -0.27
C LEU A 153 5.30 5.08 0.00
N ALA A 154 4.78 6.31 -0.06
CA ALA A 154 5.55 7.50 0.27
C ALA A 154 6.01 7.50 1.74
N ALA A 155 5.11 7.20 2.66
CA ALA A 155 5.42 7.10 4.09
C ALA A 155 6.43 5.98 4.38
N TYR A 156 6.30 4.84 3.71
CA TYR A 156 7.25 3.75 3.81
C TYR A 156 8.65 4.15 3.32
N ASN A 157 8.75 4.79 2.16
CA ASN A 157 10.02 5.29 1.65
C ASN A 157 10.67 6.32 2.60
N GLU A 158 9.88 7.23 3.18
CA GLU A 158 10.37 8.15 4.21
C GLU A 158 10.86 7.40 5.46
N PHE A 159 10.15 6.37 5.89
CA PHE A 159 10.56 5.51 6.99
C PHE A 159 11.92 4.85 6.73
N GLN A 160 12.15 4.33 5.53
CA GLN A 160 13.44 3.72 5.15
C GLN A 160 14.62 4.70 5.27
N ILE A 161 14.38 5.97 4.94
CA ILE A 161 15.40 7.02 5.03
C ILE A 161 15.61 7.47 6.49
N MET A 162 14.52 7.63 7.24
CA MET A 162 14.56 8.25 8.57
C MET A 162 14.98 7.28 9.67
N TYR A 163 14.68 5.99 9.56
CA TYR A 163 14.96 5.04 10.62
C TYR A 163 16.46 4.85 10.92
N PRO A 164 17.37 4.70 9.93
CA PRO A 164 18.80 4.67 10.20
C PRO A 164 19.31 5.95 10.88
N ILE A 165 18.78 7.10 10.46
CA ILE A 165 19.11 8.40 11.06
C ILE A 165 18.64 8.45 12.54
N HIS A 166 17.44 7.93 12.81
CA HIS A 166 16.91 7.85 14.17
C HIS A 166 17.79 6.99 15.09
N ASN A 167 18.27 5.85 14.59
CA ASN A 167 19.19 4.97 15.33
C ASN A 167 20.51 5.67 15.67
N GLU A 168 21.07 6.46 14.74
CA GLU A 168 22.27 7.25 15.01
C GLU A 168 22.02 8.37 16.02
N TYR A 169 20.86 9.03 15.98
CA TYR A 169 20.48 10.01 17.01
C TYR A 169 20.33 9.37 18.39
N GLU A 170 19.76 8.17 18.47
CA GLU A 170 19.63 7.45 19.74
C GLU A 170 21.02 7.15 20.35
N LYS A 171 21.97 6.69 19.54
CA LYS A 171 23.37 6.49 19.96
C LYS A 171 23.99 7.78 20.48
N LEU A 172 23.88 8.87 19.71
CA LEU A 172 24.42 10.17 20.08
C LEU A 172 23.84 10.70 21.40
N ILE A 173 22.54 10.53 21.62
CA ILE A 173 21.87 10.93 22.86
C ILE A 173 22.39 10.10 24.05
N LYS A 174 22.59 8.79 23.87
CA LYS A 174 23.16 7.91 24.91
C LYS A 174 24.59 8.34 25.26
N ASP A 175 25.39 8.69 24.27
CA ASP A 175 26.77 9.16 24.47
C ASP A 175 26.80 10.49 25.23
N PHE A 176 25.99 11.47 24.83
CA PHE A 176 25.90 12.76 25.55
C PHE A 176 25.38 12.61 26.98
N THR A 177 24.44 11.69 27.20
CA THR A 177 23.92 11.40 28.54
C THR A 177 25.01 10.79 29.41
N THR A 178 25.80 9.87 28.86
CA THR A 178 26.94 9.26 29.55
C THR A 178 28.00 10.30 29.89
N TYR A 179 28.39 11.13 28.91
CA TYR A 179 29.33 12.23 29.11
C TYR A 179 28.86 13.22 30.18
N ASN A 180 27.59 13.63 30.17
CA ASN A 180 27.04 14.54 31.17
C ASN A 180 27.07 13.91 32.58
N LYS A 181 26.79 12.61 32.69
CA LYS A 181 26.88 11.88 33.96
C LYS A 181 28.32 11.83 34.48
N GLU A 182 29.28 11.55 33.61
CA GLU A 182 30.70 11.55 33.97
C GLU A 182 31.16 12.95 34.41
N LEU A 183 30.82 14.00 33.65
CA LEU A 183 31.08 15.39 34.04
C LEU A 183 30.47 15.74 35.41
N GLY A 184 29.27 15.26 35.71
CA GLY A 184 28.65 15.41 37.03
C GLY A 184 29.48 14.74 38.13
N GLY A 185 30.03 13.56 37.86
CA GLY A 185 30.98 12.87 38.74
C GLY A 185 32.24 13.70 38.99
N TRP A 186 32.86 14.22 37.92
CA TRP A 186 34.03 15.09 38.02
C TRP A 186 33.75 16.36 38.83
N ARG A 187 32.62 17.03 38.59
CA ARG A 187 32.22 18.23 39.35
C ARG A 187 32.06 17.94 40.84
N THR A 188 31.49 16.79 41.20
CA THR A 188 31.35 16.38 42.59
C THR A 188 32.72 16.16 43.25
N GLN A 189 33.63 15.45 42.57
CA GLN A 189 34.99 15.23 43.05
C GLN A 189 35.76 16.54 43.22
N ILE A 190 35.66 17.47 42.26
CA ILE A 190 36.30 18.79 42.34
C ILE A 190 35.70 19.63 43.47
N ALA A 191 34.38 19.54 43.73
CA ALA A 191 33.74 20.25 44.83
C ALA A 191 34.20 19.76 46.22
N GLU A 192 34.65 18.50 46.32
CA GLU A 192 35.24 17.93 47.53
C GLU A 192 36.71 18.33 47.71
N TRP A 193 37.37 18.89 46.68
CA TRP A 193 38.73 19.38 46.83
C TRP A 193 38.72 20.61 47.73
N PRO A 194 39.63 20.66 48.73
CA PRO A 194 39.71 21.80 49.64
C PRO A 194 39.97 23.09 48.83
N SER A 195 39.21 24.14 49.14
CA SER A 195 39.30 25.47 48.50
C SER A 195 40.71 26.08 48.51
N ASP A 196 41.59 25.55 49.36
CA ASP A 196 42.95 26.02 49.57
C ASP A 196 43.87 25.81 48.35
N PHE A 197 43.46 25.04 47.34
CA PHE A 197 44.20 24.87 46.08
C PHE A 197 43.92 25.96 45.03
N ILE A 198 42.92 26.82 45.22
CA ILE A 198 42.47 27.76 44.18
C ILE A 198 43.31 29.06 44.17
N ASP A 199 44.14 29.31 45.18
CA ASP A 199 44.90 30.56 45.27
C ASP A 199 46.34 30.37 45.78
N VAL A 200 47.00 29.27 45.41
CA VAL A 200 48.43 29.10 45.70
C VAL A 200 49.27 29.88 44.68
N SER A 201 49.12 31.21 44.67
CA SER A 201 50.21 32.07 44.24
C SER A 201 51.28 32.05 45.33
N THR A 202 52.13 31.01 45.34
CA THR A 202 53.33 31.05 46.19
C THR A 202 54.23 32.17 45.68
N THR A 203 54.23 33.31 46.37
CA THR A 203 55.19 34.41 46.16
C THR A 203 56.55 34.14 46.78
N GLU A 204 56.75 32.99 47.44
CA GLU A 204 58.05 32.56 47.96
C GLU A 204 58.57 31.32 47.20
N CYS A 205 59.57 31.53 46.33
CA CYS A 205 60.52 30.48 45.98
C CYS A 205 61.50 30.33 47.15
N LYS A 206 61.57 29.14 47.76
CA LYS A 206 62.66 28.73 48.66
C LYS A 206 63.71 27.92 47.91
#